data_AF-A0A971E8Y0-F1
#
_entry.id   AF-A0A971E8Y0-F1
#
_cell.length_a   1.000
_cell.length_b   1.000
_cell.length_c   1.000
_cell.angle_alpha   90.00
_cell.angle_beta   90.00
_cell.angle_gamma   90.00
#
_symmetry.space_group_name_H-M   'P 1'
#
loop_
_entity.id
_entity.type
_entity.pdbx_description
1 polymer ?
#
loop_
_entity_poly.entity_id
_entity_poly.type
_entity_poly.pdbx_seq_one_letter_code
_entity_poly.pdbx_strand_id
1 'polypeptide(L)'
;MNIDLLSEEQAEYDAHITRFDKKVREVFGNLAIDKRRLPMSQLQKRGVPAYVGEWLLESLVPGDGSLTPDEAQKVQQWTARYIPNPNDQNLIKNRLISGEILKVLTPVQVEIILRRRLQDRVAKLKLLGIEDAYIADSLLEKYPDLLKQGMWGVV
;
A
#
# COMPACT_ATOMS: atom_id res chain seq x y z
N MET A 1 -33.41 -36.16 -2.37
CA MET A 1 -32.06 -35.69 -1.95
C MET A 1 -32.30 -34.86 -0.71
N ASN A 2 -31.86 -35.33 0.46
CA ASN A 2 -32.22 -34.75 1.76
C ASN A 2 -31.50 -33.41 1.95
N ILE A 3 -32.27 -32.37 2.29
CA ILE A 3 -31.79 -31.01 2.55
C ILE A 3 -30.84 -30.99 3.77
N ASP A 4 -31.00 -31.92 4.71
CA ASP A 4 -30.17 -32.02 5.92
C ASP A 4 -28.76 -32.57 5.69
N LEU A 5 -28.55 -33.40 4.65
CA LEU A 5 -27.19 -33.88 4.31
C LEU A 5 -26.34 -32.77 3.67
N LEU A 6 -26.98 -31.86 2.92
CA LEU A 6 -26.32 -30.72 2.29
C LEU A 6 -25.94 -29.64 3.31
N SER A 7 -26.67 -29.52 4.42
CA SER A 7 -26.36 -28.55 5.48
C SER A 7 -25.22 -29.00 6.38
N GLU A 8 -25.10 -30.31 6.67
CA GLU A 8 -23.98 -30.88 7.42
C GLU A 8 -22.66 -30.80 6.65
N GLU A 9 -22.67 -31.15 5.36
CA GLU A 9 -21.48 -31.08 4.50
C GLU A 9 -20.96 -29.64 4.33
N GLN A 10 -21.88 -28.66 4.24
CA GLN A 10 -21.53 -27.25 4.18
C GLN A 10 -20.93 -26.74 5.50
N ALA A 11 -21.47 -27.16 6.64
CA ALA A 11 -20.95 -26.78 7.96
C ALA A 11 -19.54 -27.34 8.21
N GLU A 12 -19.27 -28.58 7.78
CA GLU A 12 -17.95 -29.19 7.85
C GLU A 12 -16.94 -28.46 6.94
N TYR A 13 -17.34 -28.10 5.72
CA TYR A 13 -16.53 -27.29 4.81
C TYR A 13 -16.19 -25.91 5.42
N ASP A 14 -17.17 -25.20 5.97
CA ASP A 14 -16.97 -23.88 6.59
C ASP A 14 -16.06 -23.96 7.83
N ALA A 15 -16.18 -25.04 8.62
CA ALA A 15 -15.29 -25.30 9.75
C ALA A 15 -13.84 -25.57 9.29
N HIS A 16 -13.66 -26.32 8.19
CA HIS A 16 -12.36 -26.57 7.59
C HIS A 16 -11.69 -25.29 7.07
N ILE A 17 -12.43 -24.44 6.34
CA ILE A 17 -11.92 -23.14 5.87
C ILE A 17 -11.52 -22.26 7.06
N THR A 18 -12.36 -22.19 8.09
CA THR A 18 -12.05 -21.41 9.31
C THR A 18 -10.77 -21.90 10.00
N ARG A 19 -10.52 -23.21 10.00
CA ARG A 19 -9.28 -23.79 10.54
C ARG A 19 -8.06 -23.42 9.70
N PHE A 20 -8.17 -23.44 8.37
CA PHE A 20 -7.08 -23.04 7.49
C PHE A 20 -6.76 -21.55 7.62
N ASP A 21 -7.78 -20.69 7.65
CA ASP A 21 -7.60 -19.24 7.82
C ASP A 21 -6.88 -18.91 9.12
N LYS A 22 -7.28 -19.56 10.23
CA LYS A 22 -6.57 -19.46 11.51
C LYS A 22 -5.12 -19.90 11.37
N LYS A 23 -4.86 -21.02 10.69
CA LYS A 23 -3.48 -21.52 10.53
C LYS A 23 -2.61 -20.59 9.69
N VAL A 24 -3.17 -20.04 8.62
CA VAL A 24 -2.50 -19.05 7.77
C VAL A 24 -2.12 -17.83 8.60
N ARG A 25 -3.04 -17.29 9.41
CA ARG A 25 -2.74 -16.20 10.32
C ARG A 25 -1.69 -16.53 11.36
N GLU A 26 -1.77 -17.71 11.99
CA GLU A 26 -0.79 -18.13 12.99
C GLU A 26 0.63 -18.21 12.42
N VAL A 27 0.77 -18.66 11.17
CA VAL A 27 2.08 -18.87 10.53
C VAL A 27 2.61 -17.59 9.88
N PHE A 28 1.77 -16.83 9.19
CA PHE A 28 2.17 -15.69 8.38
C PHE A 28 1.89 -14.32 9.02
N GLY A 29 1.11 -14.26 10.10
CA GLY A 29 0.81 -13.03 10.84
C GLY A 29 0.25 -11.94 9.93
N ASN A 30 0.90 -10.77 9.94
CA ASN A 30 0.54 -9.59 9.15
C ASN A 30 0.88 -9.69 7.65
N LEU A 31 1.48 -10.80 7.20
CA LEU A 31 1.64 -11.11 5.78
C LEU A 31 0.38 -11.80 5.20
N ALA A 32 -0.52 -12.26 6.07
CA ALA A 32 -1.83 -12.76 5.68
C ALA A 32 -2.86 -11.63 5.80
N ILE A 33 -3.76 -11.55 4.81
CA ILE A 33 -4.86 -10.59 4.82
C ILE A 33 -6.18 -11.26 4.44
N ASP A 34 -7.25 -10.86 5.10
CA ASP A 34 -8.61 -11.14 4.64
C ASP A 34 -8.95 -10.25 3.42
N LYS A 35 -8.95 -10.86 2.24
CA LYS A 35 -9.19 -10.17 0.95
C LYS A 35 -10.53 -9.43 0.88
N ARG A 36 -11.51 -9.77 1.74
CA ARG A 36 -12.80 -9.07 1.81
C ARG A 36 -12.65 -7.62 2.29
N ARG A 37 -11.55 -7.29 2.98
CA ARG A 37 -11.27 -5.95 3.53
C ARG A 37 -10.89 -4.93 2.47
N LEU A 38 -10.19 -5.36 1.42
CA LEU A 38 -9.67 -4.45 0.38
C LEU A 38 -10.79 -3.70 -0.37
N PRO A 39 -11.84 -4.35 -0.91
CA PRO A 39 -12.93 -3.65 -1.59
C PRO A 39 -13.65 -2.63 -0.69
N MET A 40 -13.76 -2.89 0.62
CA MET A 40 -14.44 -2.01 1.58
C MET A 40 -13.63 -0.76 1.93
N SER A 41 -12.31 -0.79 1.74
CA SER A 41 -11.40 0.32 2.06
C SER A 41 -11.46 1.51 1.10
N GLN A 42 -12.01 1.32 -0.11
CA GLN A 42 -12.02 2.29 -1.21
C GLN A 42 -10.63 2.72 -1.72
N LEU A 43 -9.53 2.08 -1.27
CA LEU A 43 -8.15 2.46 -1.63
C LEU A 43 -7.87 2.32 -3.14
N GLN A 44 -8.46 1.31 -3.79
CA GLN A 44 -8.28 1.11 -5.24
C GLN A 44 -8.83 2.27 -6.07
N LYS A 45 -9.86 2.98 -5.59
CA LYS A 45 -10.40 4.17 -6.28
C LYS A 45 -9.46 5.36 -6.23
N ARG A 46 -8.45 5.32 -5.36
CA ARG A 46 -7.39 6.34 -5.24
C ARG A 46 -6.15 6.01 -6.07
N GLY A 47 -6.20 5.01 -6.95
CA GLY A 47 -5.07 4.61 -7.78
C GLY A 47 -3.99 3.82 -7.05
N VAL A 48 -4.27 3.33 -5.84
CA VAL A 48 -3.37 2.49 -5.05
C VAL A 48 -3.47 1.03 -5.53
N PRO A 49 -2.35 0.39 -5.92
CA PRO A 49 -2.36 -1.03 -6.30
C PRO A 49 -2.83 -1.95 -5.17
N ALA A 50 -3.42 -3.08 -5.53
CA ALA A 50 -4.02 -4.01 -4.56
C ALA A 50 -3.04 -4.40 -3.43
N TYR A 51 -1.83 -4.85 -3.76
CA TYR A 51 -0.84 -5.27 -2.77
C TYR A 51 -0.44 -4.13 -1.80
N VAL A 52 -0.44 -2.87 -2.26
CA VAL A 52 -0.15 -1.71 -1.40
C VAL A 52 -1.34 -1.43 -0.50
N GLY A 53 -2.57 -1.56 -1.03
CA GLY A 53 -3.79 -1.41 -0.24
C GLY A 53 -3.91 -2.49 0.83
N GLU A 54 -3.56 -3.73 0.52
CA GLU A 54 -3.50 -4.85 1.47
C GLU A 54 -2.47 -4.58 2.58
N TRP A 55 -1.24 -4.22 2.20
CA TRP A 55 -0.21 -3.81 3.16
C TRP A 55 -0.66 -2.65 4.06
N LEU A 56 -1.36 -1.66 3.50
CA LEU A 56 -1.86 -0.51 4.24
C LEU A 56 -2.92 -0.92 5.26
N LEU A 57 -3.83 -1.82 4.89
CA LEU A 57 -4.87 -2.34 5.78
C LEU A 57 -4.27 -3.12 6.94
N GLU A 58 -3.35 -4.05 6.67
CA GLU A 58 -2.66 -4.80 7.74
C GLU A 58 -1.79 -3.90 8.63
N SER A 59 -1.26 -2.80 8.09
CA SER A 59 -0.46 -1.85 8.87
C SER A 59 -1.30 -0.92 9.76
N LEU A 60 -2.52 -0.56 9.34
CA LEU A 60 -3.35 0.41 10.05
C LEU A 60 -4.44 -0.22 10.92
N VAL A 61 -5.08 -1.26 10.38
CA VAL A 61 -6.30 -1.89 10.91
C VAL A 61 -6.24 -3.41 10.67
N PRO A 62 -5.25 -4.11 11.25
CA PRO A 62 -5.15 -5.56 11.11
C PRO A 62 -6.39 -6.22 11.70
N GLY A 63 -6.98 -7.18 10.97
CA GLY A 63 -8.30 -7.70 11.34
C GLY A 63 -8.87 -8.67 10.31
N ASP A 64 -9.90 -9.41 10.71
CA ASP A 64 -10.66 -10.31 9.83
C ASP A 64 -12.07 -9.76 9.64
N GLY A 65 -12.73 -10.19 8.57
CA GLY A 65 -14.07 -9.78 8.25
C GLY A 65 -14.14 -8.34 7.75
N SER A 66 -15.34 -7.80 7.67
CA SER A 66 -15.60 -6.45 7.19
C SER A 66 -14.97 -5.38 8.06
N LEU A 67 -14.61 -4.24 7.46
CA LEU A 67 -14.17 -3.07 8.21
C LEU A 67 -15.31 -2.55 9.08
N THR A 68 -15.04 -2.40 10.38
CA THR A 68 -15.90 -1.64 11.28
C THR A 68 -15.93 -0.16 10.89
N PRO A 69 -16.95 0.61 11.31
CA PRO A 69 -17.00 2.04 11.05
C PRO A 69 -15.74 2.80 11.50
N ASP A 70 -15.20 2.44 12.67
CA ASP A 70 -14.00 3.09 13.23
C ASP A 70 -12.74 2.76 12.42
N GLU A 71 -12.58 1.51 12.00
CA GLU A 71 -11.47 1.11 11.12
C GLU A 71 -11.56 1.80 9.76
N ALA A 72 -12.75 1.86 9.16
CA ALA A 72 -12.98 2.55 7.90
C ALA A 72 -12.64 4.04 8.03
N GLN A 73 -13.04 4.69 9.13
CA GLN A 73 -12.70 6.09 9.40
C GLN A 73 -11.18 6.28 9.54
N LYS A 74 -10.48 5.40 10.26
CA LYS A 74 -9.02 5.45 10.41
C LYS A 74 -8.30 5.35 9.05
N VAL A 75 -8.73 4.43 8.20
CA VAL A 75 -8.20 4.27 6.83
C VAL A 75 -8.46 5.51 5.99
N GLN A 76 -9.67 6.09 6.06
CA GLN A 76 -10.02 7.31 5.33
C GLN A 76 -9.20 8.52 5.77
N GLN A 77 -9.00 8.72 7.07
CA GLN A 77 -8.17 9.80 7.61
C GLN A 77 -6.72 9.68 7.15
N TRP A 78 -6.16 8.47 7.21
CA TRP A 78 -4.80 8.22 6.73
C TRP A 78 -4.69 8.47 5.23
N THR A 79 -5.64 7.96 4.44
CA THR A 79 -5.72 8.16 2.99
C THR A 79 -5.79 9.65 2.63
N ALA A 80 -6.63 10.42 3.30
CA ALA A 80 -6.76 11.85 3.07
C ALA A 80 -5.47 12.63 3.37
N ARG A 81 -4.63 12.11 4.28
CA ARG A 81 -3.38 12.74 4.68
C ARG A 81 -2.22 12.43 3.74
N TYR A 82 -2.12 11.19 3.25
CA TYR A 82 -0.93 10.72 2.54
C TYR A 82 -1.17 10.38 1.07
N ILE A 83 -2.40 10.15 0.63
CA ILE A 83 -2.69 9.76 -0.76
C ILE A 83 -3.23 10.99 -1.51
N PRO A 84 -2.47 11.52 -2.48
CA PRO A 84 -2.87 12.69 -3.23
C PRO A 84 -4.01 12.34 -4.20
N ASN A 85 -4.86 13.31 -4.51
CA ASN A 85 -5.83 13.13 -5.59
C ASN A 85 -5.11 13.24 -6.96
N PRO A 86 -5.67 12.63 -8.03
CA PRO A 86 -5.06 12.69 -9.37
C PRO A 86 -4.70 14.09 -9.88
N ASN A 87 -5.43 15.12 -9.43
CA ASN A 87 -5.25 16.52 -9.87
C ASN A 87 -4.37 17.36 -8.92
N ASP A 88 -3.82 16.78 -7.85
CA ASP A 88 -3.11 17.55 -6.81
C ASP A 88 -1.64 17.84 -7.15
N GLN A 89 -1.12 17.35 -8.28
CA GLN A 89 0.31 17.44 -8.62
C GLN A 89 0.87 18.86 -8.54
N ASN A 90 0.20 19.83 -9.18
CA ASN A 90 0.67 21.22 -9.18
C ASN A 90 0.53 21.88 -7.80
N LEU A 91 -0.49 21.50 -7.02
CA LEU A 91 -0.66 21.99 -5.65
C LEU A 91 0.49 21.50 -4.76
N ILE A 92 0.85 20.22 -4.89
CA ILE A 92 1.96 19.61 -4.16
C ILE A 92 3.28 20.27 -4.54
N LYS A 93 3.55 20.44 -5.85
CA LYS A 93 4.75 21.15 -6.33
C LYS A 93 4.83 22.58 -5.80
N ASN A 94 3.70 23.31 -5.79
CA ASN A 94 3.65 24.68 -5.26
C ASN A 94 3.97 24.74 -3.76
N ARG A 95 3.50 23.76 -2.99
CA ARG A 95 3.82 23.63 -1.56
C ARG A 95 5.31 23.32 -1.34
N LEU A 96 5.87 22.38 -2.12
CA LEU A 96 7.29 22.03 -2.06
C LEU A 96 8.20 23.22 -2.41
N ILE A 97 7.90 24.01 -3.45
CA ILE A 97 8.71 25.19 -3.80
C ILE A 97 8.58 26.32 -2.76
N SER A 98 7.47 26.33 -2.00
CA SER A 98 7.26 27.22 -0.86
C SER A 98 8.04 26.77 0.39
N GLY A 99 8.82 25.68 0.30
CA GLY A 99 9.63 25.14 1.38
C GLY A 99 8.89 24.22 2.34
N GLU A 100 7.65 23.82 2.01
CA GLU A 100 6.90 22.89 2.86
C GLU A 100 7.43 21.47 2.76
N ILE A 101 7.51 20.78 3.91
CA ILE A 101 7.88 19.37 3.97
C ILE A 101 6.60 18.54 3.95
N LEU A 102 6.43 17.74 2.89
CA LEU A 102 5.27 16.90 2.68
C LEU A 102 5.63 15.42 2.83
N LYS A 103 4.63 14.62 3.21
CA LYS A 103 4.72 13.16 3.20
C LYS A 103 3.63 12.61 2.30
N VAL A 104 3.99 11.78 1.33
CA VAL A 104 3.06 11.28 0.32
C VAL A 104 3.30 9.79 0.05
N LEU A 105 2.23 9.00 -0.01
CA LEU A 105 2.27 7.64 -0.53
C LEU A 105 2.40 7.69 -2.06
N THR A 106 3.57 7.31 -2.57
CA THR A 106 3.86 7.32 -4.00
C THR A 106 4.82 6.18 -4.36
N PRO A 107 4.77 5.63 -5.58
CA PRO A 107 5.86 4.82 -6.08
C PRO A 107 7.12 5.68 -6.18
N VAL A 108 8.23 5.12 -5.72
CA VAL A 108 9.58 5.67 -5.79
C VAL A 108 10.44 4.70 -6.56
N GLN A 109 11.07 5.18 -7.61
CA GLN A 109 12.05 4.43 -8.38
C GLN A 109 13.29 5.29 -8.55
N VAL A 110 14.48 4.70 -8.48
CA VAL A 110 15.73 5.44 -8.56
C VAL A 110 16.44 5.10 -9.85
N GLU A 111 16.86 6.13 -10.56
CA GLU A 111 17.67 5.99 -11.77
C GLU A 111 19.08 6.47 -11.51
N ILE A 112 20.05 5.75 -12.08
CA ILE A 112 21.46 6.13 -12.06
C ILE A 112 21.77 6.86 -13.36
N ILE A 113 22.13 8.13 -13.25
CA ILE A 113 22.65 8.92 -14.36
C ILE A 113 24.16 8.73 -14.39
N LEU A 114 24.65 8.01 -15.39
CA LEU A 114 26.09 7.80 -15.59
C LEU A 114 26.55 8.41 -16.92
N ARG A 115 27.10 9.61 -16.85
CA ARG A 115 27.68 10.35 -17.99
C ARG A 115 29.10 10.76 -17.66
N ARG A 116 29.93 11.01 -18.68
CA ARG A 116 31.35 11.39 -18.51
C ARG A 116 31.59 12.55 -17.54
N ARG A 117 30.64 13.48 -17.41
CA ARG A 117 30.73 14.68 -16.57
C ARG A 117 29.70 14.75 -15.44
N LEU A 118 28.82 13.76 -15.33
CA LEU A 118 27.74 13.74 -14.34
C LEU A 118 27.51 12.30 -13.90
N GLN A 119 27.70 12.06 -12.61
CA GLN A 119 27.34 10.80 -11.96
C GLN A 119 26.35 11.17 -10.87
N ASP A 120 25.10 10.76 -11.03
CA ASP A 120 24.04 11.18 -10.11
C ASP A 120 23.00 10.07 -9.92
N ARG A 121 22.23 10.20 -8.85
CA ARG A 121 21.16 9.29 -8.44
C ARG A 121 19.90 10.11 -8.22
N VAL A 122 18.88 9.82 -9.01
CA VAL A 122 17.66 10.64 -9.03
C VAL A 122 16.45 9.78 -8.74
N ALA A 123 15.59 10.24 -7.85
CA ALA A 123 14.32 9.59 -7.55
C ALA A 123 13.23 10.08 -8.52
N LYS A 124 12.48 9.12 -9.06
CA LYS A 124 11.29 9.28 -9.88
C LYS A 124 10.06 9.07 -9.01
N LEU A 125 9.29 10.13 -8.80
CA LEU A 125 8.00 10.12 -8.10
C LEU A 125 6.89 10.31 -9.14
N LYS A 126 6.59 9.24 -9.88
CA LYS A 126 5.74 9.28 -11.10
C LYS A 126 4.36 9.89 -10.86
N LEU A 127 3.72 9.57 -9.72
CA LEU A 127 2.40 10.13 -9.39
C LEU A 127 2.41 11.64 -9.11
N LEU A 128 3.57 12.17 -8.71
CA LEU A 128 3.77 13.59 -8.50
C LEU A 128 4.32 14.30 -9.75
N GLY A 129 4.66 13.55 -10.80
CA GLY A 129 5.34 14.07 -11.98
C GLY A 129 6.68 14.74 -11.64
N ILE A 130 7.40 14.19 -10.67
CA ILE A 130 8.74 14.64 -10.28
C ILE A 130 9.73 13.59 -10.75
N GLU A 131 10.56 13.95 -11.73
CA GLU A 131 11.47 13.02 -12.40
C GLU A 131 12.93 13.19 -11.97
N ASP A 132 13.23 14.17 -11.13
CA ASP A 132 14.61 14.51 -10.75
C ASP A 132 14.67 14.94 -9.29
N ALA A 133 14.10 14.11 -8.40
CA ALA A 133 14.14 14.36 -6.97
C ALA A 133 15.47 13.88 -6.38
N TYR A 134 16.04 14.67 -5.48
CA TYR A 134 17.17 14.24 -4.68
C TYR A 134 16.79 13.05 -3.78
N ILE A 135 17.72 12.11 -3.59
CA ILE A 135 17.56 10.96 -2.72
C ILE A 135 18.83 10.70 -1.92
N ALA A 136 18.66 10.41 -0.63
CA ALA A 136 19.78 10.10 0.26
C ALA A 136 20.35 8.71 -0.01
N ASP A 137 21.68 8.59 -0.01
CA ASP A 137 22.39 7.31 -0.25
C ASP A 137 22.01 6.22 0.77
N SER A 138 21.80 6.60 2.03
CA SER A 138 21.39 5.69 3.10
C SER A 138 20.04 5.02 2.81
N LEU A 139 19.16 5.67 2.03
CA LEU A 139 17.90 5.07 1.63
C LEU A 139 18.10 3.95 0.61
N LEU A 140 19.09 4.08 -0.28
CA LEU A 140 19.42 3.07 -1.29
C LEU A 140 20.11 1.85 -0.69
N GLU A 141 20.96 2.07 0.32
CA GLU A 141 21.59 1.00 1.08
C GLU A 141 20.54 0.18 1.84
N LYS A 142 19.57 0.87 2.46
CA LYS A 142 18.50 0.23 3.24
C LYS A 142 17.46 -0.45 2.35
N TYR A 143 17.15 0.14 1.20
CA TYR A 143 16.09 -0.30 0.28
C TYR A 143 16.64 -0.46 -1.14
N PRO A 144 17.48 -1.48 -1.40
CA PRO A 144 18.15 -1.66 -2.70
C PRO A 144 17.18 -1.91 -3.85
N ASP A 145 15.95 -2.34 -3.56
CA ASP A 145 14.91 -2.55 -4.57
C ASP A 145 14.42 -1.22 -5.20
N LEU A 146 14.71 -0.07 -4.58
CA LEU A 146 14.53 1.25 -5.21
C LEU A 146 15.31 1.39 -6.53
N LEU A 147 16.46 0.71 -6.64
CA LEU A 147 17.31 0.69 -7.85
C LEU A 147 16.92 -0.41 -8.86
N LYS A 148 16.04 -1.32 -8.47
CA LYS A 148 15.61 -2.46 -9.31
C LYS A 148 14.21 -2.19 -9.86
N GLN A 149 13.19 -2.69 -9.16
CA GLN A 149 11.78 -2.56 -9.55
C GLN A 149 11.10 -1.29 -9.00
N GLY A 150 11.75 -0.54 -8.11
CA GLY A 150 11.13 0.54 -7.35
C GLY A 150 10.29 0.01 -6.18
N MET A 151 9.84 0.91 -5.31
CA MET A 151 9.05 0.57 -4.13
C MET A 151 7.94 1.60 -3.91
N TRP A 152 6.84 1.17 -3.30
CA TRP A 152 5.85 2.10 -2.76
C TRP A 152 6.21 2.44 -1.32
N GLY A 153 6.05 3.70 -0.96
CA GLY A 153 6.28 4.15 0.40
C GLY A 153 5.68 5.52 0.63
N VAL A 154 5.51 5.85 1.92
CA VAL A 154 5.29 7.23 2.33
C VAL A 154 6.65 7.90 2.43
N VAL A 155 6.93 8.81 1.51
CA VAL A 155 8.18 9.56 1.43
C VAL A 155 7.96 11.04 1.65
#